data_AF-A0A4Q2YPV4-F1
#
_entry.id   AF-A0A4Q2YPV4-F1
#
_cell.length_a   1.000
_cell.length_b   1.000
_cell.length_c   1.000
_cell.angle_alpha   90.00
_cell.angle_beta   90.00
_cell.angle_gamma   90.00
#
_symmetry.space_group_name_H-M   'P 1'
#
loop_
_entity.id
_entity.type
_entity.pdbx_description
1 polymer ?
#
loop_
_entity_poly.entity_id
_entity_poly.type
_entity_poly.pdbx_seq_one_letter_code
_entity_poly.pdbx_strand_id
1 'polypeptide(L)' 'MQWYYSKNGTQLGPVEEGELRGKIASGEISSSDLVWREGMTDWLPSSKVSELASVAPASVTPQPPAFGGAPASP' A
#
# COMPACT_ATOMS: atom_id res chain seq x y z
N MET A 1 12.56 2.86 5.80
CA MET A 1 11.27 2.17 6.03
C MET A 1 10.98 1.36 4.78
N GLN A 2 10.77 0.05 4.90
CA GLN A 2 10.41 -0.80 3.77
C GLN A 2 8.91 -0.71 3.45
N TRP A 3 8.60 -0.38 2.21
CA TRP A 3 7.26 -0.32 1.66
C TRP A 3 7.06 -1.43 0.63
N TYR A 4 5.83 -1.89 0.52
CA TYR A 4 5.40 -2.92 -0.41
C TYR A 4 4.10 -2.47 -1.08
N TYR A 5 3.87 -2.95 -2.30
CA TYR A 5 2.65 -2.65 -3.04
C TYR A 5 2.16 -3.88 -3.80
N SER A 6 0.85 -4.03 -3.94
CA SER A 6 0.22 -5.05 -4.78
C SER A 6 -0.16 -4.40 -6.10
N LYS A 7 0.35 -4.92 -7.21
CA LYS A 7 0.02 -4.49 -8.57
C LYS A 7 -0.50 -5.71 -9.32
N ASN A 8 -1.70 -5.63 -9.88
CA ASN A 8 -2.32 -6.76 -10.61
C ASN A 8 -2.38 -8.07 -9.78
N GLY A 9 -2.55 -7.96 -8.46
CA GLY A 9 -2.56 -9.12 -7.56
C GLY A 9 -1.18 -9.71 -7.25
N THR A 10 -0.10 -9.10 -7.73
CA THR A 10 1.28 -9.46 -7.39
C THR A 10 1.85 -8.47 -6.39
N GLN A 11 2.33 -8.97 -5.27
CA GLN A 11 3.07 -8.18 -4.30
C GLN A 11 4.49 -7.88 -4.81
N LEU A 12 4.87 -6.61 -4.77
CA LEU A 12 6.14 -6.06 -5.21
C LEU A 12 6.75 -5.23 -4.08
N GLY A 13 8.07 -5.34 -3.92
CA GLY A 13 8.83 -4.70 -2.86
C GLY A 13 9.88 -5.65 -2.27
N PRO A 14 10.59 -5.22 -1.21
CA PRO A 14 10.50 -3.92 -0.57
C PRO A 14 11.08 -2.79 -1.42
N VAL A 15 10.42 -1.63 -1.40
CA VAL A 15 10.90 -0.36 -1.95
C VAL A 15 10.98 0.69 -0.84
N GLU A 16 11.69 1.79 -1.07
CA GLU A 16 11.66 2.93 -0.17
C GLU A 16 10.45 3.82 -0.43
N GLU A 17 10.06 4.64 0.54
CA GLU A 17 8.91 5.56 0.41
C GLU A 17 9.03 6.46 -0.82
N GLY A 18 10.22 7.03 -1.06
CA GLY A 18 10.46 7.90 -2.21
C GLY A 18 10.25 7.18 -3.54
N GLU A 19 10.67 5.92 -3.62
CA GLU A 19 10.48 5.10 -4.82
C GLU A 19 9.01 4.69 -4.99
N LEU A 20 8.33 4.34 -3.91
CA LEU A 20 6.89 4.06 -3.92
C LEU A 20 6.09 5.28 -4.39
N ARG A 21 6.41 6.47 -3.87
CA ARG A 21 5.80 7.74 -4.30
C ARG A 21 6.10 8.04 -5.76
N GLY A 22 7.33 7.79 -6.22
CA GLY A 22 7.69 7.90 -7.62
C GLY A 22 6.86 6.99 -8.52
N LYS A 23 6.62 5.75 -8.08
CA LYS A 23 5.77 4.78 -8.80
C LYS A 23 4.29 5.20 -8.82
N ILE A 24 3.77 5.73 -7.72
CA ILE A 24 2.40 6.29 -7.67
C ILE A 24 2.29 7.50 -8.61
N ALA A 25 3.26 8.42 -8.57
CA ALA A 25 3.29 9.60 -9.42
C ALA A 25 3.46 9.26 -10.92
N SER A 26 4.21 8.20 -11.22
CA SER A 26 4.37 7.66 -12.57
C SER A 26 3.12 6.94 -13.09
N GLY A 27 2.15 6.64 -12.21
CA GLY A 27 0.96 5.85 -12.53
C GLY A 27 1.21 4.33 -12.58
N GLU A 28 2.38 3.88 -12.12
CA GLU A 28 2.69 2.45 -11.97
C GLU A 28 1.87 1.81 -10.84
N ILE A 29 1.59 2.58 -9.79
CA ILE A 29 0.71 2.21 -8.69
C ILE A 29 -0.53 3.11 -8.77
N SER A 30 -1.68 2.50 -9.00
CA SER A 30 -2.96 3.20 -8.99
C SER A 30 -3.43 3.49 -7.56
N SER A 31 -4.33 4.46 -7.44
CA SER A 31 -5.04 4.80 -6.20
C SER A 31 -5.75 3.61 -5.53
N SER A 32 -6.11 2.60 -6.33
CA SER A 32 -6.77 1.36 -5.90
C SER A 32 -5.80 0.25 -5.54
N ASP A 33 -4.52 0.35 -5.94
CA ASP A 33 -3.51 -0.65 -5.60
C ASP A 33 -3.21 -0.57 -4.10
N LEU A 34 -3.10 -1.73 -3.48
CA LEU A 34 -2.86 -1.85 -2.06
C LEU A 34 -1.38 -1.62 -1.78
N VAL A 35 -1.06 -0.83 -0.78
CA VAL A 35 0.28 -0.61 -0.29
C VAL A 35 0.35 -0.97 1.19
N TRP A 36 1.51 -1.40 1.63
CA TRP A 36 1.78 -1.75 3.02
C TRP A 36 3.19 -1.33 3.37
N ARG A 37 3.45 -1.13 4.65
CA ARG A 37 4.80 -0.88 5.15
C ARG A 37 5.05 -1.63 6.43
N GLU A 38 6.32 -1.82 6.72
CA GLU A 38 6.72 -2.33 8.02
C GLU A 38 6.18 -1.42 9.14
N GLY A 39 5.38 -1.99 10.04
CA GLY A 39 4.67 -1.27 11.10
C GLY A 39 3.19 -0.95 10.80
N MET A 40 2.69 -1.19 9.58
CA MET A 40 1.24 -1.17 9.31
C MET A 40 0.58 -2.48 9.75
N THR A 41 -0.61 -2.38 10.33
CA THR A 41 -1.42 -3.55 10.69
C THR A 41 -1.93 -4.28 9.45
N ASP A 42 -2.31 -3.55 8.40
CA ASP A 42 -2.96 -4.09 7.21
C ASP A 42 -2.56 -3.35 5.94
N TRP A 43 -2.70 -4.02 4.79
CA TRP A 43 -2.56 -3.44 3.46
C TRP A 43 -3.68 -2.43 3.21
N LEU A 44 -3.31 -1.22 2.82
CA LEU A 44 -4.23 -0.12 2.60
C LEU A 44 -4.11 0.39 1.16
N PRO A 45 -5.19 0.76 0.48
CA PRO A 45 -5.11 1.39 -0.83
C PRO A 45 -4.15 2.58 -0.79
N SER A 46 -3.34 2.78 -1.83
CA SER A 46 -2.40 3.91 -1.90
C SER A 46 -3.11 5.25 -1.69
N SER A 47 -4.37 5.37 -2.14
CA SER A 47 -5.22 6.55 -1.91
C SER A 47 -5.73 6.71 -0.48
N LYS A 48 -5.75 5.64 0.32
CA LYS A 48 -6.14 5.65 1.74
C LYS A 48 -4.96 5.90 2.66
N VAL A 49 -3.75 5.66 2.19
CA VAL A 49 -2.54 5.96 2.95
C VAL A 49 -2.29 7.45 2.89
N SER A 50 -2.77 8.16 3.90
CA SER A 50 -2.51 9.59 4.10
C SER A 50 -1.02 9.95 4.09
N GLU A 51 -0.08 9.06 4.37
CA GLU A 51 1.35 9.41 4.16
C GLU A 51 1.75 9.54 2.68
N LEU A 52 1.00 8.90 1.79
CA LEU A 52 1.12 9.06 0.35
C LEU A 52 0.14 10.09 -0.21
N ALA A 53 -1.03 10.24 0.43
CA ALA A 53 -2.14 11.08 -0.02
C ALA A 53 -2.23 12.46 0.65
N SER A 54 -1.79 12.62 1.91
CA SER A 54 -1.89 13.88 2.64
C SER A 54 -0.85 14.88 2.15
N VAL A 55 -1.16 16.13 1.83
CA VAL A 55 -2.39 16.93 1.68
C VAL A 55 -3.76 16.32 2.11
N ALA A 56 -4.11 16.46 3.40
CA ALA A 56 -5.45 16.39 4.02
C ALA A 56 -5.90 15.10 4.76
N PRO A 57 -6.73 15.25 5.83
CA PRO A 57 -6.82 14.29 6.95
C PRO A 57 -8.00 13.30 6.86
N ALA A 58 -7.79 12.24 7.64
CA ALA A 58 -8.57 11.02 7.77
C ALA A 58 -10.07 11.20 8.06
N SER A 59 -10.87 10.37 7.38
CA SER A 59 -12.08 9.82 7.97
C SER A 59 -12.44 8.45 7.40
N VAL A 60 -12.61 7.54 8.36
CA VAL A 60 -13.58 6.45 8.46
C VAL A 60 -13.35 5.09 7.77
N THR A 61 -13.29 4.11 8.69
CA THR A 61 -13.79 2.71 8.69
C THR A 61 -12.99 1.60 7.99
N PRO A 62 -12.52 0.57 8.74
CA PRO A 62 -11.82 -0.59 8.20
C PRO A 62 -12.81 -1.72 7.89
N GLN A 63 -12.96 -2.09 6.63
CA GLN A 63 -13.39 -3.43 6.25
C GLN A 63 -12.56 -3.87 5.04
N PRO A 64 -11.45 -4.61 5.26
CA PRO A 64 -10.81 -5.33 4.18
C PRO A 64 -11.70 -6.53 3.79
N PRO A 65 -11.91 -6.79 2.48
CA PRO A 65 -12.25 -8.14 2.05
C PRO A 65 -11.09 -9.04 2.46
N ALA A 66 -11.39 -10.18 3.09
CA ALA A 66 -10.40 -11.21 3.37
C ALA A 66 -9.80 -11.74 2.05
N PHE A 67 -8.77 -11.08 1.53
CA PHE A 67 -7.85 -11.69 0.60
C PHE A 67 -6.96 -12.62 1.41
N GLY A 68 -7.53 -13.78 1.75
CA GLY A 68 -6.79 -14.90 2.26
C GLY A 68 -5.68 -15.25 1.27
N GLY A 69 -4.44 -15.24 1.76
CA GLY A 69 -3.28 -15.59 0.96
C GLY A 69 -2.03 -14.79 1.30
N ALA A 70 -1.62 -14.80 2.56
CA ALA A 70 -0.19 -14.75 2.86
C ALA A 70 0.33 -16.21 2.89
N PRO A 71 0.95 -16.74 1.82
CA PRO A 71 2.00 -17.73 1.98
C PRO A 71 3.34 -16.97 2.08
N ALA A 72 4.29 -17.25 2.95
CA ALA A 72 4.44 -18.04 4.16
C ALA A 72 5.79 -17.55 4.75
N SER A 73 5.91 -17.41 6.07
CA SER A 73 7.21 -17.44 6.72
C SER A 73 7.23 -18.65 7.64
N PRO A 74 7.99 -19.70 7.26
CA PRO A 74 8.96 -20.30 8.18
C PRO A 74 10.41 -20.07 7.73
#